data_AF-A0A8B7DXF6-F1
#
_entry.id   AF-A0A8B7DXF6-F1
#
_cell.length_a   1.000
_cell.length_b   1.000
_cell.length_c   1.000
_cell.angle_alpha   90.00
_cell.angle_beta   90.00
_cell.angle_gamma   90.00
#
_symmetry.space_group_name_H-M   'P 1'
#
loop_
_entity.id
_entity.type
_entity.pdbx_description
1 polymer ?
#
loop_
_entity_poly.entity_id
_entity_poly.type
_entity_poly.pdbx_seq_one_letter_code
_entity_poly.pdbx_strand_id
1 'polypeptide(L)'
;MIYFYIFVIAIKPIISQLYNAQESLVLKNETLIRSGFLVATLKSVSKEYMVSLEVKPTLFDNTTYRHILQLTANGSISNYGDRNPLIYFTKVTGLLVVSSAINGNKNYILTIKTLSLNEWTSIKVVQQLVNGSYNFSVAINGSVVTSVINLQPIEFSNAKVYASGPWDTTQSGFIRNLIVLSGTYEFWSQWSQWSSCNESCYAFRSRNCSNSQLFNCIGNTIEIETCNSLNQGILQNFE
;
A
#
# COMPACT_ATOMS: atom_id res chain seq x y z
N MET A 1 3.64 -40.60 28.97
CA MET A 1 3.05 -39.66 28.00
C MET A 1 3.62 -38.28 28.29
N ILE A 2 4.55 -37.82 27.46
CA ILE A 2 5.15 -36.48 27.58
C ILE A 2 4.44 -35.58 26.57
N TYR A 3 3.66 -34.62 27.06
CA TYR A 3 3.05 -33.59 26.23
C TYR A 3 4.12 -32.54 25.89
N PHE A 4 4.55 -32.50 24.63
CA PHE A 4 5.32 -31.37 24.12
C PHE A 4 4.36 -30.21 23.87
N TYR A 5 4.41 -29.19 24.72
CA TYR A 5 3.86 -27.87 24.41
C TYR A 5 4.73 -27.23 23.34
N ILE A 6 4.27 -27.27 22.09
CA ILE A 6 4.85 -26.46 21.02
C ILE A 6 4.44 -25.00 21.30
N PHE A 7 5.34 -24.23 21.91
CA PHE A 7 5.25 -22.78 21.88
C PHE A 7 5.49 -22.32 20.44
N VAL A 8 4.41 -21.95 19.74
CA VAL A 8 4.52 -21.21 18.49
C VAL A 8 5.01 -19.81 18.83
N ILE A 9 6.32 -19.60 18.76
CA ILE A 9 6.90 -18.26 18.81
C ILE A 9 6.47 -17.57 17.51
N ALA A 10 5.60 -16.57 17.62
CA ALA A 10 5.20 -15.73 16.50
C ALA A 10 6.41 -14.88 16.08
N ILE A 11 7.18 -15.36 15.10
CA ILE A 11 8.28 -14.60 14.52
C ILE A 11 7.69 -13.46 13.70
N LYS A 12 7.92 -12.21 14.12
CA LYS A 12 7.56 -11.02 13.34
C LYS A 12 8.23 -11.12 11.95
N PRO A 13 7.49 -10.94 10.83
CA PRO A 13 8.08 -11.02 9.49
C PRO A 13 9.24 -10.03 9.33
N ILE A 14 10.30 -10.40 8.61
CA ILE A 14 11.46 -9.52 8.32
C ILE A 14 10.99 -8.16 7.76
N ILE A 15 9.92 -8.17 6.95
CA ILE A 15 9.32 -6.95 6.40
C ILE A 15 8.69 -6.07 7.50
N SER A 16 8.02 -6.64 8.51
CA SER A 16 7.56 -5.83 9.66
C SER A 16 8.71 -5.18 10.42
N GLN A 17 9.88 -5.84 10.51
CA GLN A 17 11.09 -5.27 11.12
C GLN A 17 11.70 -4.18 10.25
N LEU A 18 11.75 -4.37 8.93
CA LEU A 18 12.25 -3.37 7.97
C LEU A 18 11.41 -2.09 7.93
N TYR A 19 10.13 -2.19 8.30
CA TYR A 19 9.20 -1.07 8.27
C TYR A 19 8.76 -0.60 9.66
N ASN A 20 9.26 -1.16 10.76
CA ASN A 20 8.73 -0.92 12.12
C ASN A 20 7.19 -1.04 12.24
N ALA A 21 6.58 -1.87 11.38
CA ALA A 21 5.14 -2.08 11.38
C ALA A 21 4.72 -2.92 12.59
N GLN A 22 3.62 -2.52 13.24
CA GLN A 22 3.00 -3.30 14.31
C GLN A 22 2.55 -4.67 13.78
N GLU A 23 1.96 -4.68 12.58
CA GLU A 23 1.61 -5.89 11.85
C GLU A 23 1.87 -5.75 10.35
N SER A 24 2.15 -6.87 9.68
CA SER A 24 2.39 -6.89 8.25
C SER A 24 1.85 -8.15 7.58
N LEU A 25 1.34 -7.99 6.36
CA LEU A 25 1.03 -9.06 5.42
C LEU A 25 1.83 -8.85 4.15
N VAL A 26 2.37 -9.93 3.59
CA VAL A 26 3.07 -9.93 2.31
C VAL A 26 2.66 -11.16 1.51
N LEU A 27 2.08 -10.93 0.34
CA LEU A 27 1.74 -11.95 -0.64
C LEU A 27 2.38 -11.55 -1.98
N LYS A 28 3.48 -12.22 -2.33
CA LYS A 28 4.25 -11.91 -3.54
C LYS A 28 3.65 -12.52 -4.81
N ASN A 29 3.14 -13.74 -4.72
CA ASN A 29 2.73 -14.54 -5.86
C ASN A 29 1.53 -13.94 -6.61
N GLU A 30 1.49 -14.15 -7.92
CA GLU A 30 0.30 -13.90 -8.73
C GLU A 30 -0.86 -14.76 -8.23
N THR A 31 -1.97 -14.09 -7.93
CA THR A 31 -3.12 -14.66 -7.24
C THR A 31 -4.38 -14.29 -8.00
N LEU A 32 -5.17 -15.29 -8.38
CA LEU A 32 -6.47 -15.05 -8.98
C LEU A 32 -7.40 -14.37 -7.97
N ILE A 33 -8.09 -13.32 -8.40
CA ILE A 33 -9.11 -12.66 -7.57
C ILE A 33 -10.34 -13.58 -7.50
N ARG A 34 -10.76 -13.96 -6.29
CA ARG A 34 -11.85 -14.92 -6.07
C ARG A 34 -12.76 -14.45 -4.94
N SER A 35 -14.07 -14.58 -5.11
CA SER A 35 -15.04 -14.17 -4.09
C SER A 35 -14.75 -14.84 -2.75
N GLY A 36 -14.71 -14.04 -1.69
CA GLY A 36 -14.49 -14.51 -0.32
C GLY A 36 -13.08 -15.05 -0.04
N PHE A 37 -12.09 -14.82 -0.92
CA PHE A 37 -10.74 -15.31 -0.70
C PHE A 37 -10.04 -14.53 0.40
N LEU A 38 -10.06 -15.08 1.62
CA LEU A 38 -9.40 -14.53 2.81
C LEU A 38 -7.89 -14.76 2.70
N VAL A 39 -7.14 -13.68 2.52
CA VAL A 39 -5.67 -13.71 2.44
C VAL A 39 -5.06 -13.83 3.82
N ALA A 40 -5.54 -13.01 4.78
CA ALA A 40 -5.07 -13.03 6.15
C ALA A 40 -6.06 -12.36 7.12
N THR A 41 -5.85 -12.61 8.40
CA THR A 41 -6.42 -11.83 9.49
C THR A 41 -5.29 -11.17 10.28
N LEU A 42 -5.32 -9.85 10.34
CA LEU A 42 -4.43 -9.00 11.14
C LEU A 42 -5.07 -8.82 12.53
N LYS A 43 -4.32 -8.94 13.61
CA LYS A 43 -4.88 -8.74 14.97
C LYS A 43 -5.28 -7.28 15.16
N SER A 44 -4.57 -6.33 14.56
CA SER A 44 -4.86 -4.90 14.65
C SER A 44 -4.35 -4.09 13.46
N VAL A 45 -5.20 -3.22 12.93
CA VAL A 45 -4.84 -2.14 12.01
C VAL A 45 -4.91 -0.81 12.75
N SER A 46 -3.77 -0.11 12.84
CA SER A 46 -3.72 1.20 13.52
C SER A 46 -4.29 2.31 12.64
N LYS A 47 -4.31 3.55 13.17
CA LYS A 47 -4.73 4.74 12.41
C LYS A 47 -3.77 5.07 11.26
N GLU A 48 -2.58 4.51 11.27
CA GLU A 48 -1.62 4.63 10.17
C GLU A 48 -1.44 3.27 9.51
N TYR A 49 -1.65 3.19 8.22
CA TYR A 49 -1.54 1.93 7.49
C TYR A 49 -1.29 2.16 6.01
N MET A 50 -0.79 1.11 5.36
CA MET A 50 -0.62 1.05 3.92
C MET A 50 -1.22 -0.25 3.40
N VAL A 51 -1.91 -0.14 2.26
CA VAL A 51 -2.31 -1.26 1.41
C VAL A 51 -1.73 -1.01 0.02
N SER A 52 -0.81 -1.86 -0.41
CA SER A 52 -0.19 -1.78 -1.74
C SER A 52 -0.38 -3.10 -2.47
N LEU A 53 -0.70 -3.06 -3.76
CA LEU A 53 -0.80 -4.23 -4.62
C LEU A 53 -0.58 -3.84 -6.09
N GLU A 54 -0.35 -4.84 -6.92
CA GLU A 54 -0.51 -4.70 -8.37
C GLU A 54 -1.75 -5.49 -8.80
N VAL A 55 -2.53 -4.92 -9.72
CA VAL A 55 -3.71 -5.55 -10.31
C VAL A 55 -3.59 -5.63 -11.83
N LYS A 56 -4.05 -6.74 -12.40
CA LYS A 56 -4.19 -6.97 -13.84
C LYS A 56 -5.61 -7.45 -14.13
N PRO A 57 -6.55 -6.54 -14.47
CA PRO A 57 -7.91 -6.92 -14.83
C PRO A 57 -7.92 -7.60 -16.20
N THR A 58 -8.68 -8.68 -16.36
CA THR A 58 -8.77 -9.43 -17.62
C THR A 58 -10.10 -9.25 -18.34
N LEU A 59 -11.12 -8.78 -17.63
CA LEU A 59 -12.43 -8.45 -18.18
C LEU A 59 -13.09 -7.37 -17.32
N PHE A 60 -13.58 -6.30 -17.94
CA PHE A 60 -14.48 -5.36 -17.27
C PHE A 60 -15.92 -5.76 -17.50
N ASP A 61 -16.72 -5.70 -16.45
CA ASP A 61 -18.16 -5.89 -16.49
C ASP A 61 -18.82 -4.58 -16.05
N ASN A 62 -19.60 -4.00 -16.95
CA ASN A 62 -20.25 -2.71 -16.77
C ASN A 62 -21.64 -2.81 -16.12
N THR A 63 -22.08 -4.01 -15.74
CA THR A 63 -23.42 -4.21 -15.15
C THR A 63 -23.42 -3.99 -13.64
N THR A 64 -22.29 -4.22 -12.97
CA THR A 64 -22.18 -4.23 -11.51
C THR A 64 -20.83 -3.69 -11.02
N TYR A 65 -20.71 -3.46 -9.72
CA TYR A 65 -19.44 -3.12 -9.08
C TYR A 65 -18.61 -4.38 -8.87
N ARG A 66 -17.31 -4.33 -9.16
CA ARG A 66 -16.43 -5.49 -9.21
C ARG A 66 -15.27 -5.37 -8.22
N HIS A 67 -15.30 -6.15 -7.15
CA HIS A 67 -14.36 -6.07 -6.03
C HIS A 67 -13.00 -6.69 -6.38
N ILE A 68 -11.92 -6.01 -5.98
CA ILE A 68 -10.53 -6.47 -6.14
C ILE A 68 -9.95 -6.84 -4.78
N LEU A 69 -10.03 -5.92 -3.82
CA LEU A 69 -9.46 -6.10 -2.49
C LEU A 69 -10.32 -5.38 -1.46
N GLN A 70 -10.54 -6.02 -0.32
CA GLN A 70 -11.19 -5.40 0.82
C GLN A 70 -10.40 -5.67 2.09
N LEU A 71 -9.97 -4.60 2.76
CA LEU A 71 -9.58 -4.62 4.15
C LEU A 71 -10.78 -4.14 4.98
N THR A 72 -11.20 -4.96 5.93
CA THR A 72 -12.42 -4.73 6.72
C THR A 72 -12.21 -5.09 8.19
N ALA A 73 -12.75 -4.26 9.08
CA ALA A 73 -12.90 -4.60 10.49
C ALA A 73 -13.92 -5.73 10.66
N ASN A 74 -15.15 -5.54 10.15
CA ASN A 74 -16.19 -6.57 10.19
C ASN A 74 -17.35 -6.28 9.22
N GLY A 75 -17.41 -6.96 8.07
CA GLY A 75 -18.55 -6.87 7.15
C GLY A 75 -18.27 -6.06 5.88
N SER A 76 -19.35 -5.65 5.18
CA SER A 76 -19.26 -4.96 3.88
C SER A 76 -19.30 -3.43 3.97
N ILE A 77 -20.29 -2.85 4.65
CA ILE A 77 -20.54 -1.38 4.67
C ILE A 77 -21.39 -0.91 5.87
N SER A 78 -21.79 -1.82 6.76
CA SER A 78 -22.77 -1.51 7.80
C SER A 78 -22.22 -0.51 8.81
N ASN A 79 -20.96 -0.67 9.19
CA ASN A 79 -20.29 0.12 10.23
C ASN A 79 -19.16 0.99 9.66
N TYR A 80 -18.86 2.07 10.37
CA TYR A 80 -17.65 2.86 10.14
C TYR A 80 -16.44 2.00 10.52
N GLY A 81 -15.69 1.49 9.53
CA GLY A 81 -14.74 0.39 9.77
C GLY A 81 -14.74 -0.70 8.70
N ASP A 82 -15.89 -0.92 8.06
CA ASP A 82 -16.08 -2.10 7.19
C ASP A 82 -15.36 -1.98 5.85
N ARG A 83 -15.05 -0.74 5.42
CA ARG A 83 -14.26 -0.45 4.23
C ARG A 83 -13.07 0.40 4.65
N ASN A 84 -11.89 -0.20 4.75
CA ASN A 84 -10.65 0.50 5.12
C ASN A 84 -9.40 -0.13 4.50
N PRO A 85 -9.20 -0.12 3.17
CA PRO A 85 -10.12 0.34 2.14
C PRO A 85 -10.82 -0.84 1.43
N LEU A 86 -11.84 -0.51 0.63
CA LEU A 86 -12.35 -1.35 -0.45
C LEU A 86 -11.89 -0.77 -1.80
N ILE A 87 -11.27 -1.60 -2.64
CA ILE A 87 -10.78 -1.27 -3.98
C ILE A 87 -11.59 -2.06 -5.01
N TYR A 88 -12.20 -1.37 -5.97
CA TYR A 88 -13.13 -1.99 -6.93
C TYR A 88 -13.24 -1.21 -8.24
N PHE A 89 -13.72 -1.88 -9.29
CA PHE A 89 -14.15 -1.23 -10.54
C PHE A 89 -15.66 -0.95 -10.52
N THR A 90 -16.06 0.13 -11.16
CA THR A 90 -17.48 0.51 -11.29
C THR A 90 -18.13 -0.06 -12.56
N LYS A 91 -19.40 0.30 -12.75
CA LYS A 91 -20.17 0.06 -13.96
C LYS A 91 -19.65 0.83 -15.18
N VAL A 92 -18.78 1.84 -14.98
CA VAL A 92 -18.08 2.53 -16.07
C VAL A 92 -16.81 1.75 -16.38
N THR A 93 -16.63 1.38 -17.66
CA THR A 93 -15.51 0.53 -18.13
C THR A 93 -14.18 0.99 -17.55
N GLY A 94 -13.54 0.10 -16.78
CA GLY A 94 -12.21 0.30 -16.23
C GLY A 94 -12.09 1.38 -15.16
N LEU A 95 -13.17 2.07 -14.77
CA LEU A 95 -13.10 3.13 -13.77
C LEU A 95 -12.86 2.54 -12.38
N LEU A 96 -11.65 2.77 -11.86
CA LEU A 96 -11.21 2.36 -10.52
C LEU A 96 -11.73 3.33 -9.46
N VAL A 97 -12.23 2.77 -8.37
CA VAL A 97 -12.66 3.51 -7.19
C VAL A 97 -12.04 2.88 -5.93
N VAL A 98 -11.68 3.75 -4.99
CA VAL A 98 -11.33 3.38 -3.62
C VAL A 98 -12.40 3.95 -2.71
N SER A 99 -12.92 3.11 -1.80
CA SER A 99 -13.83 3.57 -0.75
C SER A 99 -13.27 3.27 0.63
N SER A 100 -13.45 4.19 1.56
CA SER A 100 -12.95 4.06 2.93
C SER A 100 -13.84 4.77 3.95
N ALA A 101 -13.66 4.45 5.23
CA ALA A 101 -14.25 5.20 6.34
C ALA A 101 -13.45 6.51 6.57
N ILE A 102 -14.03 7.66 6.21
CA ILE A 102 -13.36 8.97 6.28
C ILE A 102 -14.33 10.01 6.85
N ASN A 103 -13.92 10.74 7.89
CA ASN A 103 -14.67 11.85 8.51
C ASN A 103 -16.13 11.49 8.86
N GLY A 104 -16.37 10.32 9.45
CA GLY A 104 -17.71 9.86 9.83
C GLY A 104 -18.53 9.29 8.67
N ASN A 105 -18.09 9.44 7.42
CA ASN A 105 -18.67 8.73 6.29
C ASN A 105 -18.05 7.34 6.18
N LYS A 106 -18.84 6.30 6.48
CA LYS A 106 -18.42 4.88 6.43
C LYS A 106 -18.09 4.35 5.02
N ASN A 107 -18.47 5.08 3.98
CA ASN A 107 -18.26 4.72 2.57
C ASN A 107 -17.89 5.96 1.76
N TYR A 108 -16.88 6.71 2.21
CA TYR A 108 -16.38 7.85 1.44
C TYR A 108 -15.76 7.35 0.14
N ILE A 109 -16.22 7.89 -0.99
CA ILE A 109 -15.88 7.41 -2.34
C ILE A 109 -14.82 8.30 -2.95
N LEU A 110 -13.70 7.70 -3.37
CA LEU A 110 -12.63 8.35 -4.13
C LEU A 110 -12.58 7.74 -5.53
N THR A 111 -13.10 8.48 -6.50
CA THR A 111 -12.97 8.13 -7.93
C THR A 111 -11.54 8.41 -8.38
N ILE A 112 -10.89 7.40 -8.96
CA ILE A 112 -9.45 7.45 -9.25
C ILE A 112 -9.20 7.76 -10.74
N LYS A 113 -9.17 6.74 -11.58
CA LYS A 113 -9.03 6.83 -13.03
C LYS A 113 -9.44 5.53 -13.70
N THR A 114 -9.55 5.54 -15.02
CA THR A 114 -9.73 4.32 -15.79
C THR A 114 -8.40 3.55 -15.92
N LEU A 115 -8.46 2.22 -15.87
CA LEU A 115 -7.34 1.31 -16.10
C LEU A 115 -7.58 0.47 -17.35
N SER A 116 -6.49 0.02 -17.98
CA SER A 116 -6.50 -0.88 -19.14
C SER A 116 -6.64 -2.35 -18.72
N LEU A 117 -7.15 -3.18 -19.63
CA LEU A 117 -7.13 -4.63 -19.47
C LEU A 117 -5.73 -5.20 -19.73
N ASN A 118 -5.43 -6.33 -19.08
CA ASN A 118 -4.23 -7.16 -19.30
C ASN A 118 -2.89 -6.47 -19.01
N GLU A 119 -2.91 -5.32 -18.34
CA GLU A 119 -1.73 -4.59 -17.90
C GLU A 119 -1.62 -4.58 -16.38
N TRP A 120 -0.41 -4.74 -15.86
CA TRP A 120 -0.16 -4.60 -14.43
C TRP A 120 -0.18 -3.12 -14.04
N THR A 121 -1.08 -2.76 -13.14
CA THR A 121 -1.14 -1.43 -12.54
C THR A 121 -0.86 -1.51 -11.05
N SER A 122 0.09 -0.71 -10.55
CA SER A 122 0.35 -0.58 -9.12
C SER A 122 -0.65 0.37 -8.47
N ILE A 123 -1.28 -0.08 -7.39
CA ILE A 123 -2.20 0.70 -6.55
C ILE A 123 -1.62 0.73 -5.14
N LYS A 124 -1.54 1.93 -4.57
CA LYS A 124 -1.13 2.12 -3.17
C LYS A 124 -2.12 3.04 -2.48
N VAL A 125 -2.68 2.57 -1.37
CA VAL A 125 -3.54 3.32 -0.47
C VAL A 125 -2.81 3.52 0.84
N VAL A 126 -2.78 4.74 1.34
CA VAL A 126 -2.04 5.12 2.56
C VAL A 126 -2.93 6.00 3.44
N GLN A 127 -2.97 5.70 4.73
CA GLN A 127 -3.38 6.65 5.77
C GLN A 127 -2.19 6.89 6.69
N GLN A 128 -1.78 8.14 6.87
CA GLN A 128 -0.59 8.50 7.66
C GLN A 128 -0.76 9.87 8.33
N LEU A 129 -0.12 10.08 9.47
CA LEU A 129 -0.14 11.35 10.18
C LEU A 129 0.86 12.33 9.55
N VAL A 130 0.37 13.42 8.97
CA VAL A 130 1.19 14.47 8.35
C VAL A 130 0.85 15.81 8.98
N ASN A 131 1.84 16.51 9.54
CA ASN A 131 1.65 17.84 10.16
C ASN A 131 0.51 17.88 11.19
N GLY A 132 0.37 16.82 12.00
CA GLY A 132 -0.65 16.73 13.05
C GLY A 132 -2.06 16.34 12.57
N SER A 133 -2.25 16.04 11.28
CA SER A 133 -3.53 15.57 10.73
C SER A 133 -3.36 14.31 9.90
N TYR A 134 -4.31 13.37 9.99
CA TYR A 134 -4.21 12.13 9.21
C TYR A 134 -4.63 12.40 7.78
N ASN A 135 -3.78 12.04 6.84
CA ASN A 135 -4.00 12.18 5.42
C ASN A 135 -4.20 10.79 4.80
N PHE A 136 -5.36 10.58 4.18
CA PHE A 136 -5.68 9.41 3.38
C PHE A 136 -5.39 9.70 1.92
N SER A 137 -4.59 8.88 1.25
CA SER A 137 -4.17 9.11 -0.13
C SER A 137 -4.15 7.83 -0.95
N VAL A 138 -4.34 7.99 -2.26
CA VAL A 138 -4.24 6.90 -3.24
C VAL A 138 -3.22 7.30 -4.29
N ALA A 139 -2.31 6.38 -4.62
CA ALA A 139 -1.33 6.51 -5.68
C ALA A 139 -1.49 5.38 -6.70
N ILE A 140 -1.31 5.72 -7.98
CA ILE A 140 -1.30 4.76 -9.09
C ILE A 140 0.04 4.86 -9.81
N ASN A 141 0.71 3.72 -10.00
CA ASN A 141 2.04 3.64 -10.63
C ASN A 141 3.06 4.61 -10.01
N GLY A 142 3.01 4.75 -8.67
CA GLY A 142 3.93 5.62 -7.91
C GLY A 142 3.49 7.07 -7.74
N SER A 143 2.55 7.57 -8.57
CA SER A 143 2.07 8.95 -8.49
C SER A 143 0.80 9.07 -7.64
N VAL A 144 0.80 9.95 -6.64
CA VAL A 144 -0.40 10.28 -5.85
C VAL A 144 -1.43 10.94 -6.76
N VAL A 145 -2.63 10.37 -6.83
CA VAL A 145 -3.72 10.84 -7.69
C VAL A 145 -4.85 11.50 -6.91
N THR A 146 -4.99 11.20 -5.62
CA THR A 146 -5.95 11.87 -4.73
C THR A 146 -5.52 11.78 -3.27
N SER A 147 -5.96 12.75 -2.48
CA SER A 147 -5.63 12.90 -1.06
C SER A 147 -6.77 13.60 -0.33
N VAL A 148 -7.10 13.15 0.88
CA VAL A 148 -8.14 13.75 1.73
C VAL A 148 -7.73 13.66 3.19
N ILE A 149 -7.99 14.72 3.94
CA ILE A 149 -7.77 14.75 5.38
C ILE A 149 -8.85 13.92 6.08
N ASN A 150 -8.43 12.98 6.94
CA ASN A 150 -9.31 12.20 7.81
C ASN A 150 -9.12 12.64 9.28
N LEU A 151 -10.05 13.42 9.81
CA LEU A 151 -10.09 13.87 11.19
C LEU A 151 -10.67 12.82 12.15
N GLN A 152 -11.30 11.76 11.62
CA GLN A 152 -11.86 10.66 12.41
C GLN A 152 -11.27 9.30 11.99
N PRO A 153 -9.94 9.13 12.03
CA PRO A 153 -9.31 7.85 11.77
C PRO A 153 -9.58 6.88 12.93
N ILE A 154 -9.74 5.60 12.61
CA ILE A 154 -10.04 4.55 13.58
C ILE A 154 -9.01 3.43 13.53
N GLU A 155 -8.82 2.80 14.67
CA GLU A 155 -8.12 1.52 14.78
C GLU A 155 -9.16 0.41 14.82
N PHE A 156 -8.80 -0.74 14.26
CA PHE A 156 -9.69 -1.89 14.29
C PHE A 156 -8.91 -3.18 14.51
N SER A 157 -9.50 -4.06 15.31
CA SER A 157 -8.95 -5.38 15.63
C SER A 157 -9.56 -6.47 14.76
N ASN A 158 -8.87 -7.61 14.66
CA ASN A 158 -9.31 -8.78 13.88
C ASN A 158 -9.65 -8.43 12.42
N ALA A 159 -8.85 -7.54 11.84
CA ALA A 159 -9.02 -7.02 10.51
C ALA A 159 -8.77 -8.11 9.46
N LYS A 160 -9.70 -8.26 8.53
CA LYS A 160 -9.61 -9.27 7.46
C LYS A 160 -9.19 -8.62 6.15
N VAL A 161 -8.24 -9.25 5.46
CA VAL A 161 -7.81 -8.86 4.12
C VAL A 161 -8.33 -9.89 3.13
N TYR A 162 -9.20 -9.46 2.22
CA TYR A 162 -9.76 -10.29 1.16
C TYR A 162 -9.25 -9.85 -0.22
N ALA A 163 -8.93 -10.81 -1.09
CA ALA A 163 -8.77 -10.58 -2.53
C ALA A 163 -10.13 -10.78 -3.23
N SER A 164 -11.00 -9.77 -3.09
CA SER A 164 -12.46 -9.77 -3.24
C SER A 164 -13.19 -10.28 -2.00
N GLY A 165 -13.90 -9.36 -1.33
CA GLY A 165 -14.82 -9.72 -0.25
C GLY A 165 -15.96 -10.65 -0.74
N PRO A 166 -16.63 -11.36 0.19
CA PRO A 166 -17.71 -12.29 -0.14
C PRO A 166 -19.06 -11.62 -0.47
N TRP A 167 -19.18 -10.31 -0.31
CA TRP A 167 -20.48 -9.60 -0.34
C TRP A 167 -20.90 -9.06 -1.71
N ASP A 168 -19.98 -9.02 -2.67
CA ASP A 168 -20.19 -8.36 -3.95
C ASP A 168 -19.53 -9.15 -5.08
N THR A 169 -19.75 -8.70 -6.32
CA THR A 169 -19.26 -9.41 -7.51
C THR A 169 -17.75 -9.26 -7.64
N THR A 170 -17.04 -10.34 -7.95
CA THR A 170 -15.57 -10.35 -8.04
C THR A 170 -15.06 -9.80 -9.37
N GLN A 171 -14.03 -8.96 -9.35
CA GLN A 171 -13.33 -8.54 -10.55
C GLN A 171 -12.56 -9.71 -11.18
N SER A 172 -12.74 -9.91 -12.49
CA SER A 172 -11.93 -10.87 -13.26
C SER A 172 -10.51 -10.36 -13.42
N GLY A 173 -9.54 -11.17 -13.03
CA GLY A 173 -8.12 -10.86 -13.18
C GLY A 173 -7.29 -11.35 -12.01
N PHE A 174 -6.13 -10.73 -11.87
CA PHE A 174 -5.10 -11.17 -10.93
C PHE A 174 -4.61 -10.00 -10.09
N ILE A 175 -4.17 -10.32 -8.86
CA ILE A 175 -3.35 -9.43 -8.04
C ILE A 175 -1.99 -10.08 -7.78
N ARG A 176 -0.99 -9.26 -7.49
CA ARG A 176 0.31 -9.71 -6.97
C ARG A 176 0.94 -8.63 -6.12
N ASN A 177 2.06 -8.97 -5.47
CA ASN A 177 2.82 -8.02 -4.64
C ASN A 177 1.93 -7.29 -3.61
N LEU A 178 0.95 -7.98 -3.04
CA LEU A 178 0.08 -7.42 -2.01
C LEU A 178 0.87 -7.28 -0.71
N ILE A 179 0.90 -6.06 -0.20
CA ILE A 179 1.54 -5.67 1.05
C ILE A 179 0.51 -4.89 1.87
N VAL A 180 0.29 -5.32 3.10
CA VAL A 180 -0.46 -4.53 4.09
C VAL A 180 0.44 -4.28 5.28
N LEU A 181 0.61 -3.02 5.67
CA LEU A 181 1.36 -2.61 6.85
C LEU A 181 0.42 -1.84 7.77
N SER A 182 0.44 -2.16 9.06
CA SER A 182 -0.29 -1.49 10.13
C SER A 182 0.71 -0.87 11.10
N GLY A 183 0.52 0.40 11.47
CA GLY A 183 1.46 1.18 12.27
C GLY A 183 2.13 2.29 11.46
N THR A 184 2.90 3.11 12.16
CA THR A 184 3.93 3.96 11.53
C THR A 184 4.85 3.05 10.74
N TYR A 185 4.90 3.18 9.43
CA TYR A 185 5.87 2.46 8.63
C TYR A 185 6.96 3.41 8.15
N GLU A 186 8.20 3.15 8.57
CA GLU A 186 9.35 3.97 8.21
C GLU A 186 9.70 3.74 6.74
N PHE A 187 9.71 4.82 5.96
CA PHE A 187 10.19 4.77 4.59
C PHE A 187 11.18 5.90 4.31
N TRP A 188 12.22 5.54 3.56
CA TRP A 188 13.06 6.49 2.87
C TRP A 188 12.22 7.27 1.85
N SER A 189 12.39 8.59 1.82
CA SER A 189 11.97 9.38 0.67
C SER A 189 12.66 8.87 -0.59
N GLN A 190 12.12 9.27 -1.75
CA GLN A 190 12.89 9.16 -2.98
C GLN A 190 14.22 9.92 -2.81
N TRP A 191 15.27 9.43 -3.47
CA TRP A 191 16.53 10.15 -3.56
C TRP A 191 16.32 11.47 -4.31
N SER A 192 17.04 12.50 -3.90
CA SER A 192 17.19 13.72 -4.69
C SER A 192 17.88 13.42 -6.02
N GLN A 193 17.77 14.36 -6.96
CA GLN A 193 18.72 14.40 -8.07
C GLN A 193 20.15 14.55 -7.52
N TRP A 194 21.13 14.08 -8.29
CA TRP A 194 22.53 14.29 -7.97
C TRP A 194 22.88 15.78 -8.01
N SER A 195 23.74 16.22 -7.09
CA SER A 195 24.36 17.55 -7.16
C SER A 195 25.27 17.67 -8.38
N SER A 196 25.59 18.90 -8.77
CA SER A 196 26.75 19.15 -9.64
C SER A 196 28.04 18.65 -8.96
N CYS A 197 29.05 18.32 -9.77
CA CYS A 197 30.36 17.92 -9.30
C CYS A 197 31.07 19.05 -8.56
N ASN A 198 31.65 18.74 -7.40
CA ASN A 198 32.50 19.68 -6.67
C ASN A 198 33.95 19.68 -7.21
N GLU A 199 34.77 20.59 -6.70
CA GLU A 199 36.20 20.72 -7.07
C GLU A 199 37.02 19.45 -6.81
N SER A 200 36.56 18.57 -5.93
CA SER A 200 37.17 17.28 -5.62
C SER A 200 36.62 16.12 -6.46
N CYS A 201 35.83 16.39 -7.50
CA CYS A 201 35.24 15.41 -8.43
C CYS A 201 34.24 14.42 -7.79
N TYR A 202 33.52 14.86 -6.75
CA TYR A 202 32.43 14.11 -6.14
C TYR A 202 31.08 14.81 -6.36
N ALA A 203 30.04 13.99 -6.48
CA ALA A 203 28.65 14.43 -6.39
C ALA A 203 27.95 13.67 -5.26
N PHE A 204 26.89 14.26 -4.73
CA PHE A 204 26.09 13.63 -3.69
C PHE A 204 24.60 13.72 -4.02
N ARG A 205 23.83 12.80 -3.47
CA ARG A 205 22.37 12.87 -3.40
C ARG A 205 21.91 12.54 -1.99
N SER A 206 20.74 13.02 -1.61
CA SER A 206 20.19 12.85 -0.28
C SER A 206 18.77 12.30 -0.30
N ARG A 207 18.37 11.68 0.80
CA ARG A 207 17.02 11.22 1.07
C ARG A 207 16.70 11.41 2.54
N ASN A 208 15.44 11.67 2.84
CA ASN A 208 14.96 11.88 4.19
C ASN A 208 14.23 10.64 4.69
N CYS A 209 14.38 10.33 5.96
CA CYS A 209 13.50 9.37 6.62
C CYS A 209 12.21 10.10 7.01
N SER A 210 11.07 9.47 6.76
CA SER A 210 9.74 10.06 6.98
C SER A 210 9.38 10.32 8.44
N ASN A 211 10.11 9.74 9.40
CA ASN A 211 9.89 9.98 10.83
C ASN A 211 11.18 10.50 11.51
N SER A 212 11.06 11.61 12.25
CA SER A 212 12.16 12.31 12.92
C SER A 212 12.39 11.86 14.37
N GLN A 213 11.62 10.89 14.87
CA GLN A 213 11.82 10.35 16.21
C GLN A 213 12.62 9.05 16.15
N LEU A 214 13.84 9.15 16.72
CA LEU A 214 14.80 8.13 17.13
C LEU A 214 14.44 6.68 16.74
N PHE A 215 15.26 6.12 15.84
CA PHE A 215 15.32 4.73 15.32
C PHE A 215 14.37 4.40 14.15
N ASN A 216 14.80 4.12 12.92
CA ASN A 216 15.80 4.69 12.01
C ASN A 216 15.60 3.91 10.70
N CYS A 217 15.19 4.59 9.63
CA CYS A 217 15.28 4.01 8.29
C CYS A 217 16.68 3.38 8.11
N ILE A 218 16.76 2.08 7.83
CA ILE A 218 18.05 1.39 7.71
C ILE A 218 18.74 1.85 6.41
N GLY A 219 19.95 2.39 6.53
CA GLY A 219 20.78 2.87 5.42
C GLY A 219 21.23 4.32 5.59
N ASN A 220 21.98 4.84 4.61
CA ASN A 220 22.49 6.20 4.67
C ASN A 220 21.45 7.21 4.17
N THR A 221 21.43 8.41 4.77
CA THR A 221 20.65 9.58 4.32
C THR A 221 21.32 10.28 3.12
N ILE A 222 22.61 10.05 2.92
CA ILE A 222 23.43 10.66 1.88
C ILE A 222 24.20 9.56 1.16
N GLU A 223 24.26 9.67 -0.15
CA GLU A 223 25.09 8.84 -1.02
C GLU A 223 26.06 9.75 -1.77
N ILE A 224 27.33 9.33 -1.84
CA ILE A 224 28.41 10.08 -2.46
C ILE A 224 29.06 9.18 -3.50
N GLU A 225 29.27 9.71 -4.70
CA GLU A 225 29.89 8.97 -5.79
C GLU A 225 30.87 9.86 -6.57
N THR A 226 31.86 9.25 -7.21
CA THR A 226 32.80 9.95 -8.09
C THR A 226 32.11 10.36 -9.39
N CYS A 227 32.37 11.55 -9.89
CA CYS A 227 31.69 12.03 -11.11
C CYS A 227 31.99 11.19 -12.36
N ASN A 228 33.13 10.49 -12.39
CA ASN A 228 33.49 9.61 -13.49
C ASN A 228 32.54 8.41 -13.67
N SER A 229 31.92 7.91 -12.59
CA SER A 229 30.96 6.80 -12.65
C SER A 229 29.53 7.28 -12.99
N LEU A 230 29.17 8.50 -12.60
CA LEU A 230 27.89 9.11 -12.98
C LEU A 230 27.81 9.42 -14.48
N ASN A 231 28.93 9.78 -15.10
CA ASN A 231 29.01 10.03 -16.53
C ASN A 231 28.92 8.74 -17.39
N GLN A 232 29.15 7.56 -16.81
CA GLN A 232 28.95 6.29 -17.51
C GLN A 232 27.47 5.86 -17.53
N GLY A 233 26.65 6.32 -16.58
CA GLY A 233 25.21 6.09 -16.56
C GLY A 233 24.40 6.94 -17.54
N ILE A 234 24.98 8.03 -18.07
CA ILE A 234 24.34 8.89 -19.08
C ILE A 234 24.50 8.31 -20.50
N LEU A 235 25.43 7.38 -20.71
CA LEU A 235 25.71 6.77 -22.02
C LEU A 235 24.90 5.50 -22.33
N GLN A 236 23.90 5.11 -21.53
CA GLN A 236 23.00 3.98 -21.84
C GLN A 236 21.57 4.39 -22.27
N ASN A 237 21.30 5.68 -22.48
CA ASN A 237 19.99 6.17 -22.96
C ASN A 237 20.04 6.87 -24.31
N PHE A 238 20.95 6.47 -25.19
CA PHE A 238 20.85 6.76 -26.62
C PHE A 238 21.32 5.54 -27.42
N GLU A 239 20.38 4.63 -27.67
CA GLU A 239 20.18 3.91 -28.93
C GLU A 239 18.78 3.26 -28.94
#